data_AF-A0A8I1PCJ6-F1
#
_entry.id   AF-A0A8I1PCJ6-F1
#
_cell.length_a   1.000
_cell.length_b   1.000
_cell.length_c   1.000
_cell.angle_alpha   90.00
_cell.angle_beta   90.00
_cell.angle_gamma   90.00
#
_symmetry.space_group_name_H-M   'P 1'
#
loop_
_entity.id
_entity.type
_entity.pdbx_description
1 polymer ?
#
loop_
_entity_poly.entity_id
_entity_poly.type
_entity_poly.pdbx_seq_one_letter_code
_entity_poly.pdbx_strand_id
1 'polypeptide(L)'
;MADPSTAALIRRYYDGCTDGDLDELAATLHPDVVHWFLAPNTGSTPVRGRDRLARYWRKVTRMIDARWVVDHVVTDGDEAVIEWTMFWQPPGGAGGRVATRGAEWFVLRDGLIAEVRSYYQQRPETTELDGFPYAERGYATAGREASDVHPGATDHSAPRD
;
A
#
# COMPACT_ATOMS: atom_id res chain seq x y z
N MET A 1 19.61 -8.79 -5.06
CA MET A 1 18.29 -9.44 -4.90
C MET A 1 17.70 -8.91 -3.62
N ALA A 2 16.41 -8.59 -3.60
CA ALA A 2 15.74 -8.17 -2.37
C ALA A 2 15.97 -9.21 -1.25
N ASP A 3 16.20 -8.78 -0.01
CA ASP A 3 16.13 -9.71 1.12
C ASP A 3 14.70 -10.27 1.16
N PRO A 4 14.51 -11.59 0.97
CA PRO A 4 13.18 -12.20 0.96
C PRO A 4 12.37 -11.89 2.23
N SER A 5 13.02 -11.55 3.37
CA SER A 5 12.34 -11.16 4.59
C SER A 5 11.66 -9.79 4.50
N THR A 6 12.35 -8.79 3.96
CA THR A 6 11.86 -7.40 3.86
C THR A 6 10.73 -7.29 2.85
N ALA A 7 10.90 -7.89 1.66
CA ALA A 7 9.85 -7.91 0.66
C ALA A 7 8.60 -8.66 1.15
N ALA A 8 8.76 -9.75 1.90
CA ALA A 8 7.64 -10.46 2.52
C ALA A 8 6.96 -9.63 3.62
N LEU A 9 7.73 -8.92 4.47
CA LEU A 9 7.21 -8.02 5.50
C LEU A 9 6.34 -6.92 4.89
N ILE A 10 6.80 -6.29 3.80
CA ILE A 10 6.06 -5.20 3.14
C ILE A 10 4.77 -5.72 2.49
N ARG A 11 4.80 -6.90 1.85
CA ARG A 11 3.57 -7.52 1.31
C ARG A 11 2.56 -7.79 2.41
N ARG A 12 3.01 -8.39 3.51
CA ARG A 12 2.17 -8.64 4.69
C ARG A 12 1.59 -7.35 5.29
N TYR A 13 2.37 -6.27 5.28
CA TYR A 13 1.88 -4.94 5.67
C TYR A 13 0.76 -4.45 4.72
N TYR A 14 0.93 -4.64 3.42
CA TYR A 14 -0.07 -4.29 2.39
C TYR A 14 -1.35 -5.14 2.48
N ASP A 15 -1.21 -6.43 2.81
CA ASP A 15 -2.32 -7.34 3.10
C ASP A 15 -3.11 -6.84 4.32
N GLY A 16 -2.41 -6.55 5.42
CA GLY A 16 -3.02 -5.98 6.63
C GLY A 16 -3.68 -4.62 6.38
N CYS A 17 -3.13 -3.78 5.50
CA CYS A 17 -3.78 -2.54 5.08
C CYS A 17 -5.09 -2.81 4.35
N THR A 18 -5.09 -3.75 3.41
CA THR A 18 -6.26 -4.15 2.61
C THR A 18 -7.37 -4.71 3.51
N ASP A 19 -7.02 -5.67 4.38
CA ASP A 19 -7.96 -6.30 5.31
C ASP A 19 -8.34 -5.39 6.48
N GLY A 20 -7.57 -4.33 6.73
CA GLY A 20 -7.73 -3.51 7.93
C GLY A 20 -7.55 -4.30 9.23
N ASP A 21 -6.76 -5.37 9.19
CA ASP A 21 -6.47 -6.25 10.33
C ASP A 21 -5.46 -5.55 11.26
N LEU A 22 -5.89 -5.28 12.49
CA LEU A 22 -5.06 -4.54 13.44
C LEU A 22 -3.90 -5.37 13.99
N ASP A 23 -4.07 -6.68 14.12
CA ASP A 23 -3.06 -7.57 14.70
C ASP A 23 -1.97 -7.84 13.66
N GLU A 24 -2.35 -8.03 12.40
CA GLU A 24 -1.41 -8.13 11.28
C GLU A 24 -0.61 -6.84 11.08
N LEU A 25 -1.28 -5.69 11.06
CA LEU A 25 -0.60 -4.40 11.00
C LEU A 25 0.32 -4.19 12.20
N ALA A 26 -0.11 -4.59 13.41
CA ALA A 26 0.74 -4.45 14.59
C ALA A 26 1.98 -5.35 14.55
N ALA A 27 1.91 -6.50 13.88
CA ALA A 27 3.02 -7.43 13.71
C ALA A 27 4.06 -6.96 12.67
N THR A 28 3.72 -6.01 11.81
CA THR A 28 4.63 -5.51 10.76
C THR A 28 5.23 -4.13 11.08
N LEU A 29 4.64 -3.39 12.01
CA LEU A 29 4.98 -2.01 12.33
C LEU A 29 5.79 -1.90 13.63
N HIS A 30 6.87 -1.10 13.59
CA HIS A 30 7.59 -0.69 14.79
C HIS A 30 6.67 0.16 15.70
N PRO A 31 6.73 0.06 17.04
CA PRO A 31 5.90 0.87 17.95
C PRO A 31 5.89 2.37 17.63
N ASP A 32 7.08 2.93 17.35
CA ASP A 32 7.30 4.34 17.00
C ASP A 32 7.23 4.66 15.49
N VAL A 33 6.60 3.81 14.67
CA VAL A 33 6.54 4.03 13.22
C VAL A 33 6.00 5.42 12.85
N VAL A 34 6.56 6.04 11.82
CA VAL A 34 6.02 7.25 11.22
C VAL A 34 5.70 7.02 9.75
N HIS A 35 4.49 7.38 9.35
CA HIS A 35 4.07 7.37 7.95
C HIS A 35 3.90 8.81 7.46
N TRP A 36 4.73 9.19 6.50
CA TRP A 36 4.72 10.48 5.83
C TRP A 36 3.97 10.39 4.51
N PHE A 37 3.07 11.34 4.27
CA PHE A 37 2.27 11.39 3.06
C PHE A 37 2.64 12.63 2.25
N LEU A 38 2.67 12.49 0.92
CA LEU A 38 2.87 13.63 0.02
C LEU A 38 1.70 14.62 0.12
N ALA A 39 2.00 15.89 0.41
CA ALA A 39 1.04 16.98 0.26
C ALA A 39 0.88 17.34 -1.24
N PRO A 40 -0.32 17.77 -1.70
CA PRO A 40 -1.47 18.19 -0.91
C PRO A 40 -2.61 17.15 -0.86
N ASN A 41 -2.31 15.84 -0.83
CA ASN A 41 -3.37 14.83 -0.70
C ASN A 41 -4.24 15.10 0.55
N THR A 42 -5.53 14.79 0.47
CA THR A 42 -6.41 14.88 1.64
C THR A 42 -5.92 13.93 2.71
N GLY A 43 -5.72 14.41 3.94
CA GLY A 43 -5.16 13.60 5.01
C GLY A 43 -3.65 13.42 4.96
N SER A 44 -2.90 14.31 4.29
CA SER A 44 -1.44 14.25 4.20
C SER A 44 -0.68 14.53 5.52
N THR A 45 -1.39 14.76 6.63
CA THR A 45 -0.75 14.92 7.95
C THR A 45 -0.07 13.61 8.34
N PRO A 46 1.21 13.63 8.74
CA PRO A 46 1.93 12.41 9.10
C PRO A 46 1.27 11.67 10.26
N VAL A 47 1.17 10.36 10.15
CA VAL A 47 0.63 9.48 11.20
C VAL A 47 1.79 8.88 11.99
N ARG A 48 1.73 9.00 13.32
CA ARG A 48 2.80 8.56 14.24
C ARG A 48 2.28 7.49 15.19
N GLY A 49 3.07 6.44 15.37
CA GLY A 49 2.82 5.32 16.26
C GLY A 49 1.99 4.21 15.62
N ARG A 50 2.40 2.97 15.88
CA ARG A 50 1.81 1.73 15.33
C ARG A 50 0.30 1.69 15.43
N ASP A 51 -0.23 1.86 16.64
CA ASP A 51 -1.66 1.72 16.91
C ASP A 51 -2.50 2.77 16.16
N ARG A 52 -1.96 3.98 16.01
CA ARG A 52 -2.63 5.05 15.24
C ARG A 52 -2.60 4.74 13.75
N LEU A 53 -1.48 4.25 13.23
CA LEU A 53 -1.35 3.88 11.83
C LEU A 53 -2.23 2.68 11.46
N ALA A 54 -2.28 1.65 12.31
CA ALA A 54 -3.13 0.48 12.08
C ALA A 54 -4.63 0.86 12.03
N ARG A 55 -5.09 1.69 12.98
CA ARG A 55 -6.46 2.21 12.97
C ARG A 55 -6.74 3.15 11.80
N TYR A 56 -5.74 3.92 11.36
CA TYR A 56 -5.85 4.77 10.18
C TYR A 56 -6.13 3.93 8.93
N TRP A 57 -5.34 2.88 8.67
CA TRP A 57 -5.56 2.01 7.51
C TRP A 57 -6.87 1.26 7.56
N ARG A 58 -7.25 0.71 8.72
CA ARG A 58 -8.59 0.11 8.89
C ARG A 58 -9.73 1.06 8.56
N LYS A 59 -9.59 2.35 8.92
CA LYS A 59 -10.58 3.37 8.56
C LYS A 59 -10.57 3.65 7.06
N VAL A 60 -9.39 3.81 6.47
CA VAL A 60 -9.25 4.13 5.03
C VAL A 60 -9.79 2.99 4.17
N THR A 61 -9.37 1.75 4.41
CA THR A 61 -9.78 0.60 3.59
C THR A 61 -11.30 0.44 3.54
N ARG A 62 -11.97 0.57 4.68
CA ARG A 62 -13.45 0.52 4.77
C ARG A 62 -14.13 1.69 4.07
N MET A 63 -13.54 2.88 4.12
CA MET A 63 -14.14 4.08 3.58
C MET A 63 -14.18 4.09 2.05
N ILE A 64 -13.13 3.53 1.41
CA ILE A 64 -12.96 3.60 -0.04
C ILE A 64 -12.90 2.22 -0.70
N ASP A 65 -13.21 1.15 0.04
CA ASP A 65 -13.09 -0.24 -0.42
C ASP A 65 -11.69 -0.47 -1.03
N ALA A 66 -10.62 -0.13 -0.31
CA ALA A 66 -9.27 -0.14 -0.88
C ALA A 66 -8.70 -1.56 -0.99
N ARG A 67 -7.90 -1.78 -2.02
CA ARG A 67 -6.96 -2.91 -2.13
C ARG A 67 -5.61 -2.38 -2.54
N TRP A 68 -4.58 -2.69 -1.76
CA TRP A 68 -3.21 -2.31 -2.05
C TRP A 68 -2.41 -3.49 -2.60
N VAL A 69 -1.67 -3.25 -3.68
CA VAL A 69 -0.84 -4.25 -4.34
C VAL A 69 0.58 -3.72 -4.45
N VAL A 70 1.56 -4.50 -3.98
CA VAL A 70 2.98 -4.23 -4.22
C VAL A 70 3.31 -4.70 -5.62
N ASP A 71 3.70 -3.79 -6.51
CA ASP A 71 3.99 -4.12 -7.91
C ASP A 71 5.46 -4.46 -8.15
N HIS A 72 6.35 -3.77 -7.44
CA HIS A 72 7.79 -3.96 -7.54
C HIS A 72 8.45 -3.64 -6.19
N VAL A 73 9.58 -4.28 -5.88
CA VAL A 73 10.35 -4.03 -4.65
C VAL A 73 11.84 -4.08 -4.92
N VAL A 74 12.56 -3.09 -4.38
CA VAL A 74 14.01 -3.07 -4.28
C VAL A 74 14.37 -2.89 -2.81
N THR A 75 15.33 -3.66 -2.32
CA THR A 75 15.81 -3.54 -0.93
C THR A 75 17.31 -3.33 -0.92
N ASP A 76 17.79 -2.56 0.06
CA ASP A 76 19.21 -2.35 0.33
C ASP A 76 19.40 -2.16 1.84
N GLY A 77 20.03 -3.15 2.50
CA GLY A 77 20.17 -3.18 3.96
C GLY A 77 18.81 -3.06 4.66
N ASP A 78 18.69 -2.06 5.54
CA ASP A 78 17.48 -1.75 6.32
C ASP A 78 16.52 -0.79 5.58
N GLU A 79 16.70 -0.56 4.28
CA GLU A 79 15.80 0.24 3.46
C GLU A 79 15.17 -0.56 2.33
N ALA A 80 13.98 -0.15 1.93
CA ALA A 80 13.33 -0.64 0.73
C ALA A 80 12.59 0.47 0.00
N VAL A 81 12.44 0.32 -1.31
CA VAL A 81 11.54 1.12 -2.12
C VAL A 81 10.63 0.20 -2.90
N ILE A 82 9.35 0.53 -2.96
CA ILE A 82 8.37 -0.20 -3.77
C ILE A 82 7.70 0.73 -4.77
N GLU A 83 7.23 0.13 -5.85
CA GLU A 83 6.11 0.65 -6.62
C GLU A 83 4.85 -0.10 -6.21
N TRP A 84 3.72 0.60 -6.16
CA TRP A 84 2.46 0.03 -5.73
C TRP A 84 1.26 0.57 -6.51
N THR A 85 0.18 -0.20 -6.46
CA THR A 85 -1.13 0.19 -6.97
C THR A 85 -2.19 0.03 -5.89
N MET A 86 -2.96 1.09 -5.64
CA MET A 86 -4.15 1.09 -4.81
C MET A 86 -5.37 1.13 -5.72
N PHE A 87 -6.18 0.07 -5.69
CA PHE A 87 -7.51 0.07 -6.27
C PHE A 87 -8.50 0.53 -5.23
N TRP A 88 -9.39 1.46 -5.56
CA TRP A 88 -10.37 2.00 -4.61
C TRP A 88 -11.57 2.57 -5.34
N GLN A 89 -12.69 2.72 -4.62
CA GLN A 89 -13.93 3.27 -5.14
C GLN A 89 -14.04 4.77 -4.84
N PRO A 90 -14.09 5.64 -5.86
CA PRO A 90 -14.36 7.06 -5.66
C PRO A 90 -15.77 7.32 -5.09
N PRO A 91 -15.96 8.41 -4.33
CA PRO A 91 -17.29 8.84 -3.89
C PRO A 91 -18.25 8.96 -5.07
N GLY A 92 -19.44 8.33 -4.96
CA GLY A 92 -20.46 8.34 -6.01
C GLY A 92 -20.51 7.09 -6.88
N GLY A 93 -19.53 6.17 -6.79
CA GLY A 93 -19.63 4.74 -7.15
C GLY A 93 -20.00 4.34 -8.59
N ALA A 94 -20.33 5.28 -9.48
CA ALA A 94 -20.91 4.98 -10.79
C ALA A 94 -19.90 4.47 -11.84
N GLY A 95 -18.60 4.60 -11.59
CA GLY A 95 -17.52 4.34 -12.57
C GLY A 95 -16.63 3.13 -12.31
N GLY A 96 -16.90 2.34 -11.27
CA GLY A 96 -16.02 1.25 -10.83
C GLY A 96 -14.82 1.74 -10.01
N ARG A 97 -13.88 0.82 -9.72
CA ARG A 97 -12.65 1.11 -8.98
C ARG A 97 -11.66 1.84 -9.88
N VAL A 98 -10.95 2.82 -9.31
CA VAL A 98 -9.83 3.50 -9.98
C VAL A 98 -8.51 3.02 -9.41
N ALA A 99 -7.45 3.10 -10.21
CA ALA A 99 -6.10 2.72 -9.80
C ALA A 99 -5.27 3.98 -9.51
N THR A 100 -4.89 4.19 -8.26
CA THR A 100 -3.86 5.16 -7.90
C THR A 100 -2.53 4.44 -7.80
N ARG A 101 -1.51 4.92 -8.52
CA ARG A 101 -0.17 4.34 -8.48
C ARG A 101 0.80 5.27 -7.77
N GLY A 102 1.80 4.68 -7.13
CA GLY A 102 2.77 5.45 -6.36
C GLY A 102 4.04 4.67 -6.08
N ALA A 103 4.97 5.36 -5.43
CA ALA A 103 6.17 4.77 -4.87
C ALA A 103 6.28 5.08 -3.38
N GLU A 104 6.87 4.17 -2.62
CA GLU A 104 7.05 4.31 -1.19
C GLU A 104 8.45 3.89 -0.78
N TRP A 105 9.08 4.72 0.05
CA TRP A 105 10.31 4.34 0.76
C TRP A 105 9.98 3.82 2.14
N PHE A 106 10.70 2.78 2.55
CA PHE A 106 10.63 2.14 3.86
C PHE A 106 11.98 2.20 4.54
N VAL A 107 11.97 2.45 5.85
CA VAL A 107 13.12 2.22 6.74
C VAL A 107 12.70 1.20 7.77
N LEU A 108 13.56 0.21 7.98
CA LEU A 108 13.36 -0.89 8.89
C LEU A 108 14.18 -0.67 10.17
N ARG A 109 13.63 -1.14 11.29
CA ARG A 109 14.33 -1.21 12.57
C ARG A 109 13.82 -2.41 13.34
N ASP A 110 14.72 -3.21 13.89
CA ASP A 110 14.41 -4.42 14.64
C ASP A 110 13.53 -5.42 13.84
N GLY A 111 13.72 -5.46 12.52
CA GLY A 111 12.93 -6.31 11.60
C GLY A 111 11.50 -5.83 11.37
N LEU A 112 11.16 -4.60 11.76
CA LEU A 112 9.83 -3.99 11.61
C LEU A 112 9.91 -2.69 10.82
N ILE A 113 8.79 -2.27 10.22
CA ILE A 113 8.69 -1.01 9.49
C ILE A 113 8.69 0.15 10.49
N ALA A 114 9.72 1.00 10.46
CA ALA A 114 9.90 2.14 11.34
C ALA A 114 9.59 3.49 10.66
N GLU A 115 9.72 3.56 9.34
CA GLU A 115 9.31 4.73 8.57
C GLU A 115 8.73 4.33 7.22
N VAL A 116 7.70 5.06 6.78
CA VAL A 116 7.16 5.00 5.41
C VAL A 116 7.09 6.42 4.86
N ARG A 117 7.55 6.62 3.62
CA ARG A 117 7.45 7.90 2.90
C ARG A 117 6.75 7.66 1.55
N SER A 118 5.50 8.10 1.43
CA SER A 118 4.67 7.83 0.24
C SER A 118 4.66 8.97 -0.76
N TYR A 119 4.91 8.64 -2.02
CA TYR A 119 4.96 9.55 -3.16
C TYR A 119 3.87 9.14 -4.16
N TYR A 120 2.73 9.81 -4.08
CA TYR A 120 1.61 9.65 -5.03
C TYR A 120 0.68 10.86 -4.94
N GLN A 121 -0.15 11.03 -5.96
CA GLN A 121 -1.27 11.97 -5.94
C GLN A 121 -2.57 11.20 -6.10
N GLN A 122 -3.49 11.39 -5.15
CA GLN A 122 -4.81 10.76 -5.23
C GLN A 122 -5.75 11.63 -6.07
N ARG A 123 -6.31 11.06 -7.13
CA ARG A 123 -7.28 11.70 -8.02
C ARG A 123 -8.50 10.80 -8.21
N PRO A 124 -9.69 11.34 -8.51
CA PRO A 124 -10.87 10.51 -8.76
C PRO A 124 -10.80 9.73 -10.08
N GLU A 125 -9.70 9.86 -10.83
CA GLU A 125 -9.34 9.08 -12.01
C GLU A 125 -8.06 8.26 -11.79
N THR A 126 -7.86 7.22 -12.61
CA THR A 126 -6.61 6.42 -12.59
C THR A 126 -5.40 7.31 -12.85
N THR A 127 -4.35 7.14 -12.04
CA THR A 127 -3.06 7.81 -12.22
C THR A 127 -1.97 6.79 -12.54
N GLU A 128 -1.31 6.95 -13.68
CA GLU A 128 -0.32 5.99 -14.17
C GLU A 128 0.79 6.63 -15.02
N LEU A 129 1.85 5.87 -15.28
CA LEU A 129 2.94 6.26 -16.17
C LEU A 129 2.48 6.11 -17.62
N ASP A 130 2.56 7.20 -18.39
CA ASP A 130 2.16 7.23 -19.80
C ASP A 130 2.97 6.24 -20.65
N GLY A 131 2.27 5.32 -21.33
CA GLY A 131 2.86 4.28 -22.17
C GLY A 131 3.62 3.17 -21.43
N PHE A 132 3.61 3.13 -20.09
CA PHE A 132 4.30 2.06 -19.36
C PHE A 132 3.54 0.73 -19.50
N PRO A 133 4.20 -0.37 -19.90
CA PRO A 133 3.52 -1.63 -20.21
C PRO A 133 3.26 -2.46 -18.94
N TYR A 134 2.36 -1.99 -18.07
CA TYR A 134 2.07 -2.60 -16.76
C TYR A 134 1.78 -4.09 -16.84
N ALA A 135 0.84 -4.50 -17.71
CA ALA A 135 0.44 -5.91 -17.83
C ALA A 135 1.60 -6.80 -18.27
N GLU A 136 2.38 -6.37 -19.27
CA GLU A 136 3.51 -7.13 -19.79
C GLU A 136 4.66 -7.26 -18.79
N ARG A 137 4.76 -6.33 -17.84
CA ARG A 137 5.74 -6.36 -16.74
C ARG A 137 5.23 -7.00 -15.47
N GLY A 138 4.02 -7.57 -15.48
CA GLY A 138 3.46 -8.29 -14.34
C GLY A 138 2.91 -7.39 -13.22
N TYR A 139 2.70 -6.10 -13.48
CA TYR A 139 2.13 -5.16 -12.52
C TYR A 139 0.62 -5.36 -12.42
N ALA A 140 0.03 -4.85 -11.34
CA ALA A 140 -1.41 -4.83 -11.19
C ALA A 140 -2.08 -3.92 -12.22
N THR A 141 -3.25 -4.33 -12.68
CA THR A 141 -4.09 -3.60 -13.65
C THR A 141 -5.56 -3.67 -13.24
N ALA A 142 -6.43 -2.88 -13.85
CA ALA A 142 -7.87 -2.92 -13.54
C ALA A 142 -8.50 -4.32 -13.76
N GLY A 143 -7.94 -5.15 -14.65
CA GLY A 143 -8.38 -6.53 -14.87
C GLY A 143 -7.71 -7.57 -13.95
N ARG A 144 -6.72 -7.16 -13.16
CA ARG A 144 -5.93 -8.02 -12.26
C ARG A 144 -5.42 -7.19 -11.10
N GLU A 145 -6.16 -7.17 -10.00
CA GLU A 145 -5.76 -6.48 -8.75
C GLU A 145 -4.75 -7.31 -7.94
N ALA A 146 -3.74 -7.82 -8.63
CA ALA A 146 -2.57 -8.56 -8.11
C ALA A 146 -1.40 -8.35 -9.08
N SER A 147 -0.18 -8.55 -8.59
CA SER A 147 1.04 -8.46 -9.39
C SER A 147 1.84 -9.76 -9.31
N ASP A 148 2.90 -9.89 -10.09
CA ASP A 148 3.81 -11.04 -10.01
C ASP A 148 4.59 -11.05 -8.69
N VAL A 149 4.85 -9.85 -8.14
CA VAL A 149 5.51 -9.68 -6.83
C VAL A 149 4.55 -9.93 -5.69
N HIS A 150 3.25 -9.69 -5.89
CA HIS A 150 2.20 -9.81 -4.90
C HIS A 150 0.97 -10.59 -5.43
N PRO A 151 1.13 -11.91 -5.69
CA PRO A 151 0.10 -12.71 -6.36
C PRO A 151 -1.13 -12.97 -5.49
N GLY A 152 -0.97 -13.00 -4.16
CA GLY A 152 -2.05 -13.26 -3.20
C GLY A 152 -2.94 -12.04 -2.89
N ALA A 153 -2.67 -10.87 -3.47
CA ALA A 153 -3.40 -9.64 -3.12
C ALA A 153 -4.92 -9.73 -3.30
N THR A 154 -5.40 -10.59 -4.20
CA THR A 154 -6.84 -10.82 -4.43
C THR A 154 -7.52 -11.63 -3.32
N ASP A 155 -6.75 -12.33 -2.49
CA ASP A 155 -7.25 -13.10 -1.35
C ASP A 155 -7.64 -12.17 -0.18
N HIS A 156 -7.18 -10.92 -0.23
CA HIS A 156 -7.41 -9.87 0.76
C HIS A 156 -8.49 -8.90 0.28
N SER A 157 -9.32 -8.43 1.23
CA SER A 157 -10.39 -7.48 0.94
C SER A 157 -10.82 -6.70 2.17
N ALA A 158 -11.30 -5.48 1.95
CA ALA A 158 -11.87 -4.66 3.02
C ALA A 158 -12.98 -5.45 3.77
N PRO A 159 -13.02 -5.41 5.12
CA PRO A 159 -14.05 -6.08 5.89
C PRO A 159 -15.42 -5.56 5.48
N ARG A 160 -16.34 -6.47 5.18
CA ARG A 160 -17.76 -6.14 5.02
C ARG A 160 -18.39 -6.08 6.40
N ASP A 161 -19.01 -4.95 6.73
CA ASP A 161 -19.85 -4.83 7.93
C ASP A 161 -21.12 -5.70 7.83
#